data_AF-T1GZB5-F1
#
_entry.id   AF-T1GZB5-F1
#
_cell.length_a   1.000
_cell.length_b   1.000
_cell.length_c   1.000
_cell.angle_alpha   90.00
_cell.angle_beta   90.00
_cell.angle_gamma   90.00
#
_symmetry.space_group_name_H-M   'P 1'
#
loop_
_entity.id
_entity.type
_entity.pdbx_description
1 polymer ?
#
loop_
_entity_poly.entity_id
_entity_poly.type
_entity_poly.pdbx_seq_one_letter_code
_entity_poly.pdbx_strand_id
1 'polypeptide(L)' 'MTKAYVYSNGIVRWQPPAVYKSSCSIDVEYFPYDVQTCILKLGSWTYDGFKVPAL' A
#
# COMPACT_ATOMS: atom_id res chain seq x y z
N MET A 1 14.71 -4.88 -10.47
CA MET A 1 13.60 -4.14 -11.13
C MET A 1 12.68 -5.15 -11.80
N THR A 2 11.36 -4.97 -11.72
CA THR A 2 10.37 -5.88 -12.33
C THR A 2 9.81 -5.31 -13.63
N LYS A 3 9.27 -6.18 -14.49
CA LYS A 3 8.66 -5.78 -15.76
C LYS A 3 7.23 -5.27 -15.52
N ALA A 4 6.76 -4.37 -16.39
CA ALA A 4 5.37 -3.94 -16.47
C ALA A 4 4.77 -4.42 -17.80
N TYR A 5 3.45 -4.66 -17.82
CA TYR A 5 2.71 -4.93 -19.05
C TYR A 5 2.24 -3.61 -19.65
N VAL A 6 2.51 -3.40 -20.93
CA VAL A 6 2.10 -2.21 -21.67
C VAL A 6 1.18 -2.65 -22.81
N TYR A 7 -0.02 -2.10 -22.84
CA TYR A 7 -1.02 -2.37 -23.87
C TYR A 7 -0.92 -1.32 -24.98
N SER A 8 -1.36 -1.66 -26.20
CA SER A 8 -1.30 -0.77 -27.37
C SER A 8 -2.13 0.52 -27.22
N ASN A 9 -3.09 0.54 -26.30
CA ASN A 9 -3.89 1.72 -25.95
C ASN A 9 -3.26 2.60 -24.87
N GLY A 10 -2.03 2.32 -24.47
CA GLY A 10 -1.30 3.11 -23.46
C GLY A 10 -1.56 2.72 -22.01
N ILE A 11 -2.41 1.73 -21.74
CA ILE A 11 -2.61 1.21 -20.37
C ILE A 11 -1.32 0.51 -19.92
N VAL A 12 -0.89 0.79 -18.69
CA VAL A 12 0.26 0.13 -18.05
C VAL A 12 -0.21 -0.60 -16.80
N ARG A 13 0.08 -1.90 -16.71
CA ARG A 13 -0.18 -2.72 -15.53
C ARG A 13 1.14 -3.14 -14.91
N TRP A 14 1.39 -2.69 -13.68
CA TRP A 14 2.59 -3.01 -12.92
C TRP A 14 2.22 -3.59 -11.55
N GLN A 15 2.67 -4.81 -11.28
CA GLN A 15 2.36 -5.55 -10.06
C GLN A 15 3.65 -6.20 -9.50
N PRO A 16 4.54 -5.42 -8.88
CA PRO A 16 5.73 -5.97 -8.25
C PRO A 16 5.36 -6.73 -6.95
N PRO A 17 6.04 -7.85 -6.64
CA PRO A 17 5.98 -8.41 -5.29
C PRO A 17 6.71 -7.48 -4.32
N ALA A 18 6.15 -7.25 -3.14
CA ALA A 18 6.74 -6.43 -2.10
C ALA A 18 6.38 -6.97 -0.71
N VAL A 19 7.30 -6.79 0.24
CA VAL A 19 7.06 -7.06 1.67
C VAL A 19 6.82 -5.72 2.36
N TYR A 20 5.58 -5.47 2.76
CA TYR A 20 5.19 -4.25 3.48
C TYR A 20 5.29 -4.47 4.98
N LYS A 21 6.04 -3.59 5.67
CA LYS A 21 6.06 -3.50 7.13
C LYS A 21 5.41 -2.18 7.52
N SER A 22 4.17 -2.23 8.01
CA SER A 22 3.46 -1.06 8.52
C SER A 22 3.70 -0.89 10.02
N SER A 23 3.68 0.36 10.48
CA SER A 23 3.57 0.67 11.89
C SER A 23 2.10 0.66 12.31
N CYS A 24 1.78 -0.03 13.39
CA CYS A 24 0.43 -0.19 13.91
C CYS A 24 0.45 -0.01 15.43
N SER A 25 -0.54 0.71 15.98
CA SER A 25 -0.74 0.78 17.42
C SER A 25 -1.46 -0.48 17.89
N ILE A 26 -0.96 -1.09 18.96
CA ILE A 26 -1.49 -2.32 19.55
C ILE A 26 -2.18 -1.97 20.86
N ASP A 27 -3.39 -2.49 21.04
CA ASP A 27 -4.15 -2.37 22.28
C ASP A 27 -4.10 -3.69 23.07
N VAL A 28 -3.49 -3.67 24.26
CA VAL A 28 -3.23 -4.88 25.06
C VAL A 28 -4.24 -5.06 26.22
N GLU A 29 -5.34 -4.32 26.23
CA GLU A 29 -6.34 -4.35 27.31
C GLU A 29 -6.92 -5.76 27.57
N TYR A 30 -7.10 -6.58 26.53
CA TYR A 30 -7.76 -7.90 26.59
C TYR A 30 -6.86 -9.09 26.27
N PHE A 31 -5.54 -8.94 26.35
CA PHE A 31 -4.58 -10.01 26.05
C PHE A 31 -4.88 -11.31 26.85
N PRO A 32 -4.84 -12.52 26.25
CA PRO A 32 -4.40 -12.86 24.89
C PRO A 32 -5.53 -12.89 23.83
N TYR A 33 -6.70 -12.33 24.12
CA TYR A 33 -7.88 -12.35 23.24
C TYR A 33 -8.19 -10.97 22.62
N ASP A 34 -7.21 -10.09 22.60
CA ASP A 34 -7.26 -8.78 21.98
C ASP A 34 -7.42 -8.88 20.45
N VAL A 35 -8.07 -7.87 19.86
CA VAL A 35 -8.26 -7.75 18.41
C VAL A 35 -7.55 -6.50 17.93
N GLN A 36 -6.68 -6.65 16.92
CA GLN A 36 -5.88 -5.55 16.39
C GLN A 36 -6.36 -5.13 15.00
N THR A 37 -6.53 -3.82 14.80
CA THR A 37 -6.86 -3.23 13.50
C THR A 37 -5.67 -2.44 12.98
N CYS A 38 -4.98 -2.98 11.97
CA CYS A 38 -3.82 -2.34 11.36
C CYS A 38 -4.11 -1.83 9.95
N ILE A 39 -3.73 -0.57 9.69
CA ILE A 39 -4.00 0.10 8.41
C ILE A 39 -2.70 0.18 7.60
N LEU A 40 -2.76 -0.27 6.35
CA LEU A 40 -1.71 0.00 5.37
C LEU A 40 -2.05 1.28 4.61
N LYS A 41 -1.27 2.34 4.82
CA LYS A 41 -1.40 3.59 4.06
C LYS A 41 -0.47 3.54 2.86
N LEU A 42 -1.06 3.49 1.66
CA LEU A 42 -0.34 3.50 0.40
C LEU A 42 -0.48 4.88 -0.25
N GLY A 43 0.59 5.39 -0.82
CA GLY A 43 0.58 6.70 -1.46
C GLY A 43 1.88 7.01 -2.17
N SER A 44 1.82 7.98 -3.07
CA SER A 44 3.02 8.50 -3.70
C SER A 44 3.83 9.33 -2.70
N TRP A 45 5.14 9.08 -2.64
CA TRP A 45 6.05 9.93 -1.88
C TRP A 45 6.47 11.17 -2.67
N THR A 46 6.49 11.08 -4.00
CA THR A 46 7.05 12.10 -4.89
C THR A 46 6.01 13.05 -5.45
N TYR A 47 4.74 12.64 -5.52
CA TYR A 47 3.67 13.40 -6.13
C TYR A 47 2.53 13.62 -5.15
N ASP A 48 1.99 14.83 -5.15
CA ASP A 48 0.75 15.17 -4.44
C ASP A 48 -0.50 14.64 -5.17
N GLY A 49 -1.64 14.75 -4.49
CA GLY A 49 -2.94 14.29 -4.97
C GLY A 49 -3.50 15.03 -6.19
N PHE A 50 -2.94 16.19 -6.56
CA PHE A 50 -3.35 16.92 -7.77
C PHE A 50 -2.67 16.36 -9.02
N LYS A 51 -1.49 15.77 -8.86
CA LYS A 51 -0.72 15.16 -9.97
C LYS A 51 -1.00 13.69 -10.14
N VAL A 52 -1.09 12.95 -9.02
CA VAL A 52 -1.40 11.52 -9.01
C VAL A 52 -2.46 11.28 -7.95
N PRO A 53 -3.65 10.77 -8.32
CA PRO A 53 -4.68 10.45 -7.34
C PRO A 53 -4.16 9.47 -6.29
N ALA A 54 -4.49 9.73 -5.02
CA ALA A 54 -4.28 8.76 -3.96
C ALA A 54 -5.25 7.59 -4.13
N LEU A 55 -4.78 6.38 -3.80
CA LEU A 55 -5.58 5.14 -3.74
C LEU A 55 -6.18 4.95 -2.35
#